data_AF-A0A6N2SZG5-F1
#
_entry.id   AF-A0A6N2SZG5-F1
#
_cell.length_a   1.000
_cell.length_b   1.000
_cell.length_c   1.000
_cell.angle_alpha   90.00
_cell.angle_beta   90.00
_cell.angle_gamma   90.00
#
_symmetry.space_group_name_H-M   'P 1'
#
loop_
_entity.id
_entity.type
_entity.pdbx_description
1 polymer ?
#
loop_
_entity_poly.entity_id
_entity_poly.type
_entity_poly.pdbx_seq_one_letter_code
_entity_poly.pdbx_strand_id
1 'polypeptide(L)'
;MGYGSQGYWSTGSSVLRGHGVVYATLWTDAQFQERFGRAWDNEVFVGVTNGDAAAGLSEGLTTRHTENRLDVMSPTAFTGNVRVNWIVAWGKSVS
;
A
#
# COMPACT_ATOMS: atom_id res chain seq x y z
N MET A 1 -31.61 15.16 5.13
CA MET A 1 -30.69 14.05 5.48
C MET A 1 -29.63 14.00 4.39
N GLY A 2 -28.46 14.57 4.64
CA GLY A 2 -27.33 14.53 3.70
C GLY A 2 -26.32 13.52 4.20
N TYR A 3 -26.21 12.36 3.54
CA TYR A 3 -25.13 11.41 3.77
C TYR A 3 -23.90 11.95 3.05
N GLY A 4 -23.01 12.64 3.78
CA GLY A 4 -21.71 13.04 3.28
C GLY A 4 -20.65 12.08 3.81
N SER A 5 -20.03 11.29 2.95
CA SER A 5 -18.80 10.56 3.30
C SER A 5 -17.63 11.55 3.28
N GLN A 6 -17.02 11.84 4.44
CA GLN A 6 -15.67 12.41 4.44
C GLN A 6 -14.69 11.27 4.17
N GLY A 7 -14.02 11.32 3.01
CA GLY A 7 -12.92 10.43 2.67
C GLY A 7 -11.61 10.98 3.22
N TYR A 8 -10.85 10.14 3.93
CA TYR A 8 -9.46 10.43 4.26
C TYR A 8 -8.59 9.81 3.18
N TRP A 9 -7.59 10.55 2.71
CA TRP A 9 -6.59 10.04 1.80
C TRP A 9 -5.21 10.58 2.14
N SER A 10 -4.19 9.74 1.92
CA SER A 10 -2.78 10.11 2.05
C SER A 10 -2.01 9.50 0.88
N THR A 11 -1.00 10.21 0.40
CA THR A 11 -0.07 9.67 -0.60
C THR A 11 1.35 9.67 -0.06
N GLY A 12 2.22 8.90 -0.67
CA GLY A 12 3.64 8.92 -0.36
C GLY A 12 4.42 7.86 -1.14
N SER A 13 5.63 7.60 -0.66
CA SER A 13 6.50 6.58 -1.26
C SER A 13 7.20 5.76 -0.18
N SER A 14 7.52 4.51 -0.51
CA SER A 14 8.30 3.59 0.33
C SER A 14 9.37 2.93 -0.52
N VAL A 15 10.52 2.61 0.06
CA VAL A 15 11.53 1.76 -0.59
C VAL A 15 11.35 0.34 -0.07
N LEU A 16 11.02 -0.57 -0.97
CA LEU A 16 10.88 -1.99 -0.69
C LEU A 16 12.20 -2.68 -0.99
N ARG A 17 12.64 -3.56 -0.09
CA ARG A 17 13.83 -4.38 -0.31
C ARG A 17 13.44 -5.68 -0.99
N GLY A 18 13.84 -5.82 -2.25
CA GLY A 18 13.70 -7.05 -3.01
C GLY A 18 14.88 -7.99 -2.82
N HIS A 19 14.59 -9.27 -2.60
CA HIS A 19 15.58 -10.35 -2.56
C HIS A 19 15.20 -11.47 -3.54
N GLY A 20 14.79 -11.10 -4.76
CA GLY A 20 14.35 -12.06 -5.79
C GLY A 20 12.96 -12.65 -5.54
N VAL A 21 12.13 -11.94 -4.77
CA VAL A 21 10.74 -12.33 -4.44
C VAL A 21 9.75 -11.51 -5.26
N VAL A 22 8.54 -12.03 -5.46
CA VAL A 22 7.45 -11.31 -6.14
C VAL A 22 6.48 -10.61 -5.17
N TYR A 23 6.74 -10.75 -3.86
CA TYR A 23 6.01 -10.13 -2.76
C TYR A 23 7.01 -9.38 -1.88
N ALA A 24 6.74 -8.12 -1.56
CA ALA A 24 7.54 -7.35 -0.62
C ALA A 24 6.64 -6.60 0.36
N THR A 25 6.92 -6.71 1.66
CA THR A 25 6.10 -6.09 2.69
C THR A 25 6.18 -4.57 2.61
N LEU A 26 5.02 -3.92 2.48
CA LEU A 26 4.88 -2.48 2.55
C LEU A 26 4.81 -2.02 4.01
N TRP A 27 3.87 -2.59 4.77
CA TRP A 27 3.67 -2.34 6.20
C TRP A 27 3.14 -3.58 6.91
N THR A 28 3.50 -3.74 8.18
CA THR A 28 2.68 -4.50 9.13
C THR A 28 1.48 -3.67 9.58
N ASP A 29 0.45 -4.31 10.15
CA ASP A 29 -0.71 -3.58 10.69
C ASP A 29 -0.31 -2.59 11.78
N ALA A 30 0.68 -2.94 12.59
CA ALA A 30 1.24 -2.04 13.60
C ALA A 30 1.88 -0.79 12.98
N GLN A 31 2.67 -0.97 11.91
CA GLN A 31 3.27 0.15 11.18
C GLN A 31 2.22 1.01 10.46
N PHE A 32 1.14 0.38 9.97
CA PHE A 32 0.02 1.10 9.38
C PHE A 32 -0.69 1.97 10.42
N GLN A 33 -1.02 1.40 11.59
CA GLN A 33 -1.63 2.12 12.71
C GLN A 33 -0.77 3.28 13.21
N GLU A 34 0.54 3.05 13.35
CA GLU A 34 1.48 4.09 13.76
C GLU A 34 1.53 5.24 12.75
N ARG A 35 1.52 4.92 11.45
CA ARG A 35 1.64 5.90 10.37
C ARG A 35 0.36 6.71 10.16
N PHE A 36 -0.79 6.06 10.19
CA PHE A 36 -2.07 6.66 9.78
C PHE A 36 -3.02 6.92 10.94
N GLY A 37 -2.65 6.53 12.17
CA GLY A 37 -3.51 6.68 13.35
C GLY A 37 -4.77 5.82 13.31
N ARG A 38 -4.83 4.81 12.44
CA ARG A 38 -6.01 3.96 12.20
C ARG A 38 -5.60 2.49 12.02
N ALA A 39 -6.40 1.58 12.55
CA ALA A 39 -6.18 0.14 12.41
C ALA A 39 -6.55 -0.30 11.00
N TRP A 40 -5.88 -1.33 10.49
CA TRP A 40 -6.26 -1.92 9.22
C TRP A 40 -7.64 -2.59 9.32
N ASP A 41 -8.50 -2.37 8.33
CA ASP A 41 -9.78 -3.06 8.15
C ASP A 41 -10.22 -3.03 6.67
N ASN A 42 -11.39 -3.60 6.40
CA ASN A 42 -11.94 -3.72 5.04
C ASN A 42 -12.40 -2.39 4.42
N GLU A 43 -12.40 -1.28 5.17
CA GLU A 43 -12.70 0.06 4.61
C GLU A 43 -11.45 0.74 4.03
N VAL A 44 -10.25 0.19 4.28
CA VAL A 44 -8.98 0.73 3.79
C VAL A 44 -8.70 0.26 2.35
N PHE A 45 -8.53 1.22 1.47
CA PHE A 45 -7.99 1.03 0.13
C PHE A 45 -6.52 1.45 0.09
N VAL A 46 -5.67 0.60 -0.52
CA VAL A 46 -4.29 0.96 -0.87
C VAL A 46 -4.05 0.71 -2.34
N GLY A 47 -3.68 1.77 -3.05
CA GLY A 47 -3.17 1.70 -4.42
C GLY A 47 -1.65 1.86 -4.41
N VAL A 48 -0.96 1.13 -5.28
CA VAL A 48 0.50 1.19 -5.43
C VAL A 48 0.87 1.33 -6.89
N THR A 49 1.93 2.08 -7.17
CA THR A 49 2.52 2.19 -8.50
C THR A 49 4.04 2.12 -8.42
N ASN A 50 4.66 1.71 -9.52
CA ASN A 50 6.11 1.72 -9.60
C ASN A 50 6.61 3.18 -9.47
N GLY A 51 7.39 3.44 -8.42
CA GLY A 51 8.00 4.75 -8.17
C GLY A 51 9.43 4.87 -8.68
N ASP A 52 9.94 3.83 -9.33
CA ASP A 52 11.25 3.76 -9.96
C ASP A 52 11.13 3.27 -11.41
N ALA A 53 11.02 4.22 -12.33
CA ALA A 53 10.90 3.93 -13.77
C ALA A 53 12.11 3.15 -14.32
N ALA A 54 13.28 3.23 -13.68
CA ALA A 54 14.50 2.54 -14.11
C ALA A 54 14.60 1.10 -13.57
N ALA A 55 13.82 0.74 -12.54
CA ALA A 55 13.87 -0.58 -11.91
C ALA A 55 13.26 -1.72 -12.76
N GLY A 56 12.67 -1.40 -13.93
CA GLY A 56 12.09 -2.40 -14.83
C GLY A 56 10.92 -3.20 -14.22
N LEU A 57 10.35 -2.75 -13.10
CA LEU A 57 9.10 -3.29 -12.58
C LEU A 57 7.94 -2.89 -13.49
N SER A 58 6.99 -3.80 -13.65
CA SER A 58 5.75 -3.46 -14.35
C SER A 58 4.96 -2.40 -13.58
N GLU A 59 4.15 -1.63 -14.29
CA GLU A 59 3.20 -0.71 -13.66
C GLU A 59 2.06 -1.43 -12.92
N GLY A 60 1.87 -2.73 -13.20
CA GLY A 60 0.83 -3.58 -12.61
C GLY A 60 1.16 -4.07 -11.21
N LEU A 61 1.60 -3.18 -10.32
CA LEU A 61 1.76 -3.49 -8.91
C LEU A 61 0.38 -3.60 -8.25
N THR A 62 0.20 -4.60 -7.41
CA THR A 62 -1.02 -4.76 -6.59
C THR A 62 -0.66 -4.92 -5.13
N THR A 63 -1.63 -4.79 -4.25
CA THR A 63 -1.45 -5.05 -2.82
C THR A 63 -2.24 -6.26 -2.38
N ARG A 64 -1.68 -7.03 -1.45
CA ARG A 64 -2.37 -8.11 -0.76
C ARG A 64 -2.20 -7.94 0.74
N HIS A 65 -3.32 -7.83 1.44
CA HIS A 65 -3.32 -7.96 2.90
C HIS A 65 -3.38 -9.45 3.28
N THR A 66 -2.59 -9.80 4.28
CA THR A 66 -2.57 -11.11 4.95
C THR A 66 -2.65 -10.85 6.45
N GLU A 67 -2.82 -11.90 7.26
CA GLU A 67 -3.19 -11.84 8.69
C GLU A 67 -2.74 -10.60 9.49
N ASN A 68 -1.50 -10.12 9.32
CA ASN A 68 -0.98 -8.96 10.04
C ASN A 68 -0.15 -7.98 9.20
N ARG A 69 -0.22 -8.06 7.86
CA ARG A 69 0.62 -7.23 6.98
C ARG A 69 0.06 -7.04 5.58
N LEU A 70 0.44 -5.92 5.00
CA LEU A 70 0.21 -5.55 3.60
C LEU A 70 1.48 -5.75 2.78
N ASP A 71 1.41 -6.61 1.77
CA ASP A 71 2.48 -6.88 0.82
C ASP A 71 2.18 -6.21 -0.54
N VAL A 72 3.19 -5.65 -1.20
CA VAL A 72 3.16 -5.28 -2.62
C VAL A 72 3.52 -6.50 -3.44
N MET A 73 2.70 -6.78 -4.45
CA MET A 73 2.87 -7.83 -5.42
C MET A 73 3.31 -7.23 -6.75
N SER A 74 4.27 -7.87 -7.39
CA SER A 74 4.73 -7.55 -8.75
C SER A 74 4.69 -8.81 -9.61
N PRO A 75 4.34 -8.73 -10.90
CA PRO A 75 4.46 -9.87 -11.81
C PRO A 75 5.91 -10.26 -12.09
N THR A 76 6.87 -9.37 -11.81
CA THR A 76 8.31 -9.63 -11.89
C THR A 76 8.95 -9.52 -10.52
N ALA A 77 10.00 -10.31 -10.28
CA ALA A 77 10.68 -10.30 -8.99
C ALA A 77 11.33 -8.95 -8.70
N PHE A 78 11.26 -8.52 -7.44
CA PHE A 78 12.06 -7.41 -6.91
C PHE A 78 13.51 -7.88 -6.77
N THR A 79 14.36 -7.55 -7.74
CA THR A 79 15.79 -7.95 -7.77
C THR A 79 16.72 -7.02 -7.00
N GLY A 80 16.20 -5.87 -6.57
CA GLY A 80 16.92 -4.90 -5.74
C GLY A 80 15.96 -4.04 -4.93
N ASN A 81 16.48 -2.95 -4.37
CA ASN A 81 15.64 -1.96 -3.72
C ASN A 81 14.79 -1.25 -4.77
N VAL A 82 13.48 -1.18 -4.58
CA VAL A 82 12.59 -0.47 -5.49
C VAL A 82 11.74 0.53 -4.73
N ARG A 83 11.63 1.74 -5.26
CA ARG A 83 10.67 2.72 -4.78
C ARG A 83 9.28 2.37 -5.30
N VAL A 84 8.32 2.30 -4.40
CA VAL A 84 6.89 2.26 -4.74
C VAL A 84 6.24 3.55 -4.27
N ASN A 85 5.39 4.11 -5.13
CA ASN A 85 4.48 5.18 -4.73
C ASN A 85 3.18 4.53 -4.28
N TRP A 86 2.50 5.15 -3.31
CA TRP A 86 1.26 4.62 -2.78
C TRP A 86 0.25 5.73 -2.52
N ILE A 87 -1.03 5.34 -2.58
CA ILE A 87 -2.17 6.08 -2.06
C ILE A 87 -2.86 5.18 -1.03
N VAL A 88 -3.21 5.75 0.11
CA VAL A 88 -4.08 5.13 1.11
C VAL A 88 -5.35 5.95 1.19
N ALA A 89 -6.52 5.32 1.14
CA ALA A 89 -7.79 6.00 1.29
C ALA A 89 -8.78 5.16 2.10
N TRP A 90 -9.66 5.81 2.86
CA TRP A 90 -10.82 5.15 3.48
C TRP A 90 -11.96 6.14 3.66
N GLY A 91 -13.19 5.62 3.67
CA GLY A 91 -14.37 6.39 4.06
C GLY A 91 -14.51 6.38 5.58
N LYS A 92 -14.98 7.48 6.17
CA LYS A 92 -15.56 7.41 7.52
C LYS A 92 -17.05 7.09 7.37
N SER A 93 -17.46 5.89 7.76
CA SER A 93 -18.86 5.60 8.02
C SER A 93 -19.35 6.56 9.11
N VAL A 94 -20.18 7.54 8.74
CA VAL A 94 -20.84 8.45 9.68
C VAL A 94 -22.16 7.81 10.09
N SER A 95 -22.24 7.36 11.35
CA SER A 95 -23.47 6.89 12.00
C SER A 95 -24.40 8.04 12.33
#